data_AF-A0A5J4NBQ2-F1
#
_entry.id   AF-A0A5J4NBQ2-F1
#
_cell.length_a   1.000
_cell.length_b   1.000
_cell.length_c   1.000
_cell.angle_alpha   90.00
_cell.angle_beta   90.00
_cell.angle_gamma   90.00
#
_symmetry.space_group_name_H-M   'P 1'
#
loop_
_entity.id
_entity.type
_entity.pdbx_description
1 polymer ?
#
loop_
_entity_poly.entity_id
_entity_poly.type
_entity_poly.pdbx_seq_one_letter_code
_entity_poly.pdbx_strand_id
1 'polypeptide(L)'
;SERAGLTGATGDRLKEGANINRSLSALGNVISALADGKKVVPYRDSVLTKLLQNALGGNSKTIMIAAISPADINYHETLSTLRYADRAKRIKNTAIVNEDPMEKLIRELKEENERLKKSLQTAELPASIVTKDMSSEEIEKVRQQLQEEMTEKMNANLAELEAQNQQAYERKEKVNVFSVLEHVIS
;
A
#
# COMPACT_ATOMS: atom_id res chain seq x y z
N SER A 1 5.81 13.88 -30.94
CA SER A 1 7.20 13.97 -30.44
C SER A 1 8.01 14.43 -31.61
N GLU A 2 8.33 15.72 -31.63
CA GLU A 2 9.02 16.35 -32.75
C GLU A 2 10.37 15.66 -33.04
N ARG A 3 10.62 15.34 -34.30
CA ARG A 3 11.87 14.67 -34.72
C ARG A 3 12.98 15.70 -34.86
N ALA A 4 14.17 15.37 -34.33
CA ALA A 4 15.36 16.22 -34.37
C ALA A 4 15.76 16.72 -35.78
N GLY A 5 15.30 16.07 -36.85
CA GLY A 5 15.52 16.53 -38.23
C GLY A 5 14.80 17.82 -38.61
N LEU A 6 13.78 18.25 -37.84
CA LEU A 6 12.99 19.45 -38.13
C LEU A 6 13.54 20.72 -37.46
N THR A 7 14.42 20.59 -36.47
CA THR A 7 14.79 21.71 -35.60
C THR A 7 15.98 22.54 -36.11
N GLY A 8 16.67 22.08 -37.16
CA GLY A 8 17.85 22.77 -37.73
C GLY A 8 18.99 23.00 -36.72
N ALA A 9 18.95 22.35 -35.56
CA ALA A 9 19.85 22.60 -34.45
C ALA A 9 21.25 22.02 -34.71
N THR A 10 22.30 22.80 -34.44
CA THR A 10 23.70 22.36 -34.58
C THR A 10 24.45 22.42 -33.24
N GLY A 11 25.56 21.68 -33.14
CA GLY A 11 26.45 21.70 -31.96
C GLY A 11 25.79 21.16 -30.68
N ASP A 12 25.90 21.91 -29.58
CA ASP A 12 25.43 21.47 -28.27
C ASP A 12 23.90 21.36 -28.17
N ARG A 13 23.15 22.15 -28.94
CA ARG A 13 21.69 22.02 -29.06
C ARG A 13 21.26 20.69 -29.70
N LEU A 14 22.08 20.16 -30.61
CA LEU A 14 21.82 18.84 -31.21
C LEU A 14 22.10 17.72 -30.18
N LYS A 15 23.17 17.85 -29.37
CA LYS A 15 23.48 16.89 -28.30
C LYS A 15 22.39 16.88 -27.22
N GLU A 16 21.88 18.05 -26.83
CA GLU A 16 20.76 18.16 -25.91
C GLU A 16 19.47 17.54 -26.49
N GLY A 17 19.13 17.90 -27.72
CA GLY A 17 17.98 17.32 -28.43
C GLY A 17 18.08 15.80 -28.59
N ALA A 18 19.29 15.26 -28.80
CA ALA A 18 19.52 13.82 -28.86
C ALA A 18 19.26 13.13 -27.51
N ASN A 19 19.70 13.74 -26.41
CA ASN A 19 19.47 13.19 -25.06
C ASN A 19 17.99 13.26 -24.65
N ILE A 20 17.27 14.33 -24.99
CA ILE A 20 15.82 14.45 -24.78
C ILE A 20 15.08 13.36 -25.56
N ASN A 21 15.44 13.16 -26.83
CA ASN A 21 14.81 12.13 -27.66
C ASN A 21 15.14 10.71 -27.18
N ARG A 22 16.28 10.50 -26.53
CA ARG A 22 16.64 9.19 -25.96
C ARG A 22 15.69 8.77 -24.85
N SER A 23 15.38 9.65 -23.89
CA SER A 23 14.47 9.31 -22.78
C SER A 23 13.02 9.12 -23.27
N LEU A 24 12.57 9.96 -24.20
CA LEU A 24 11.24 9.83 -24.81
C LEU A 24 11.09 8.56 -25.66
N SER A 25 12.13 8.20 -26.40
CA SER A 25 12.14 6.94 -27.18
C SER A 25 12.12 5.72 -26.26
N ALA A 26 12.92 5.73 -25.18
CA ALA A 26 12.92 4.68 -24.17
C ALA A 26 11.53 4.54 -23.51
N LEU A 27 10.88 5.66 -23.19
CA LEU A 27 9.51 5.66 -22.67
C LEU A 27 8.52 5.03 -23.67
N GLY A 28 8.64 5.36 -24.95
CA GLY A 28 7.82 4.73 -26.00
C GLY A 28 8.01 3.22 -26.13
N ASN A 29 9.25 2.74 -25.95
CA ASN A 29 9.55 1.31 -25.94
C ASN A 29 8.93 0.61 -24.72
N VAL A 30 9.04 1.22 -23.54
CA VAL A 30 8.43 0.72 -22.30
C VAL A 30 6.91 0.63 -22.44
N ILE A 31 6.27 1.69 -22.92
CA ILE A 31 4.82 1.72 -23.11
C ILE A 31 4.36 0.67 -24.11
N SER A 32 5.09 0.50 -25.21
CA SER A 32 4.75 -0.52 -26.21
C SER A 32 4.92 -1.94 -25.63
N ALA A 33 6.02 -2.20 -24.91
CA ALA A 33 6.25 -3.49 -24.26
C ALA A 33 5.16 -3.83 -23.24
N LEU A 34 4.72 -2.86 -22.45
CA LEU A 34 3.65 -3.02 -21.47
C LEU A 34 2.27 -3.21 -22.13
N ALA A 35 1.98 -2.43 -23.17
CA ALA A 35 0.73 -2.55 -23.93
C ALA A 35 0.60 -3.92 -24.61
N ASP A 36 1.73 -4.53 -25.00
CA ASP A 36 1.81 -5.87 -25.58
C ASP A 36 1.85 -6.99 -24.50
N GLY A 37 1.85 -6.63 -23.21
CA GLY A 37 1.91 -7.60 -22.10
C GLY A 37 3.24 -8.36 -22.01
N LYS A 38 4.35 -7.77 -22.47
CA LYS A 38 5.67 -8.41 -22.39
C LYS A 38 6.14 -8.53 -20.93
N LYS A 39 6.73 -9.69 -20.60
CA LYS A 39 7.31 -9.93 -19.27
C LYS A 39 8.56 -9.07 -19.00
N VAL A 40 9.37 -8.84 -20.03
CA VAL A 40 10.60 -8.04 -19.93
C VAL A 40 10.34 -6.66 -20.50
N VAL A 41 10.39 -5.65 -19.64
CA VAL A 41 10.14 -4.25 -19.98
C VAL A 41 11.44 -3.45 -19.78
N PRO A 42 11.90 -2.68 -20.79
CA PRO A 42 13.23 -2.07 -20.77
C PRO A 42 13.27 -0.75 -19.98
N TYR A 43 12.91 -0.77 -18.69
CA TYR A 43 12.96 0.43 -17.85
C TYR A 43 14.37 1.00 -17.70
N ARG A 44 15.41 0.17 -17.91
CA ARG A 44 16.81 0.54 -17.67
C ARG A 44 17.42 1.43 -18.76
N ASP A 45 16.76 1.56 -19.91
CA ASP A 45 17.28 2.27 -21.09
C ASP A 45 17.40 3.79 -20.88
N SER A 46 16.65 4.35 -19.93
CA SER A 46 16.76 5.74 -19.52
C SER A 46 16.53 5.92 -18.02
N VAL A 47 17.07 7.00 -17.45
CA VAL A 47 16.81 7.37 -16.04
C VAL A 47 15.32 7.68 -15.84
N LEU A 48 14.68 8.34 -16.80
CA LEU A 48 13.25 8.67 -16.76
C LEU A 48 12.39 7.41 -16.58
N THR A 49 12.62 6.39 -17.39
CA THR A 49 11.86 5.13 -17.32
C THR A 49 12.14 4.33 -16.05
N LYS A 50 13.33 4.45 -15.45
CA LYS A 50 13.63 3.86 -14.13
C LYS A 50 12.80 4.54 -13.03
N LEU A 51 12.74 5.87 -13.04
CA LEU A 51 11.98 6.63 -12.04
C LEU A 51 10.46 6.38 -12.19
N LEU A 52 9.98 6.23 -13.42
CA LEU A 52 8.57 6.01 -13.71
C LEU A 52 8.15 4.54 -13.68
N GLN A 53 9.02 3.61 -13.29
CA GLN A 53 8.71 2.18 -13.27
C GLN A 53 7.47 1.86 -12.42
N ASN A 54 7.29 2.54 -11.28
CA ASN A 54 6.09 2.36 -10.45
C ASN A 54 4.82 2.90 -11.12
N ALA A 55 4.94 3.96 -11.92
CA ALA A 55 3.83 4.58 -12.64
C ALA A 55 3.40 3.81 -13.89
N LEU A 56 4.27 2.96 -14.44
CA LEU A 56 4.01 2.23 -15.68
C LEU A 56 4.05 0.74 -15.39
N GLY A 57 2.90 0.10 -15.18
CA GLY A 57 2.81 -1.33 -14.87
C GLY A 57 3.18 -1.71 -13.42
N GLY A 58 3.25 -0.74 -12.51
CA GLY A 58 3.62 -0.96 -11.11
C GLY A 58 2.53 -0.55 -10.10
N ASN A 59 2.96 -0.27 -8.87
CA ASN A 59 2.09 0.21 -7.79
C ASN A 59 1.90 1.73 -7.87
N SER A 60 0.97 2.18 -8.72
CA SER A 60 0.60 3.60 -8.81
C SER A 60 -0.75 3.79 -9.51
N LYS A 61 -1.50 4.81 -9.10
CA LYS A 61 -2.64 5.34 -9.87
C LYS A 61 -2.10 6.39 -10.83
N THR A 62 -2.04 6.05 -12.11
CA THR A 62 -1.35 6.88 -13.12
C THR A 62 -2.33 7.45 -14.13
N ILE A 63 -2.17 8.75 -14.41
CA ILE A 63 -2.94 9.49 -15.41
C ILE A 63 -1.95 10.03 -16.45
N MET A 64 -2.24 9.79 -17.72
CA MET A 64 -1.50 10.38 -18.84
C MET A 64 -2.34 11.47 -19.50
N ILE A 65 -1.78 12.66 -19.66
CA ILE A 65 -2.38 13.77 -20.39
C ILE A 65 -1.70 13.89 -21.74
N ALA A 66 -2.48 13.76 -22.82
CA ALA A 66 -2.00 13.93 -24.20
C ALA A 66 -2.34 15.35 -24.69
N ALA A 67 -1.34 16.22 -24.74
CA ALA A 67 -1.50 17.55 -25.32
C ALA A 67 -1.36 17.49 -26.85
N ILE A 68 -2.37 18.00 -27.57
CA ILE A 68 -2.43 17.97 -29.03
C ILE A 68 -2.77 19.36 -29.59
N SER A 69 -2.36 19.62 -30.82
CA SER A 69 -2.69 20.84 -31.56
C SER A 69 -3.80 20.55 -32.58
N PRO A 70 -4.84 21.40 -32.69
CA PRO A 70 -5.90 21.24 -33.69
C PRO A 70 -5.48 21.72 -35.09
N ALA A 71 -4.28 22.29 -35.26
CA ALA A 71 -3.84 22.83 -36.55
C ALA A 71 -3.45 21.73 -37.55
N ASP A 72 -3.86 21.89 -38.81
CA ASP A 72 -3.62 20.90 -39.88
C ASP A 72 -2.14 20.61 -40.11
N ILE A 73 -1.28 21.63 -39.97
CA ILE A 73 0.18 21.49 -40.08
C ILE A 73 0.75 20.47 -39.09
N ASN A 74 0.06 20.23 -37.97
CA ASN A 74 0.49 19.33 -36.90
C ASN A 74 -0.22 17.97 -36.97
N TYR A 75 -0.99 17.69 -38.03
CA TYR A 75 -1.79 16.46 -38.15
C TYR A 75 -1.00 15.19 -37.83
N HIS A 76 0.20 15.04 -38.42
CA HIS A 76 1.05 13.86 -38.22
C HIS A 76 1.54 13.72 -36.77
N GLU A 77 1.89 14.82 -36.11
CA GLU A 77 2.33 14.81 -34.71
C GLU A 77 1.15 14.54 -33.76
N THR A 78 0.00 15.17 -34.00
CA THR A 78 -1.23 14.92 -33.26
C THR A 78 -1.66 13.45 -33.35
N LEU A 79 -1.65 12.86 -34.55
CA LEU A 79 -1.94 11.44 -34.74
C LEU A 79 -0.93 10.54 -34.01
N SER A 80 0.36 10.89 -34.04
CA SER A 80 1.41 10.14 -33.35
C SER A 80 1.20 10.16 -31.82
N THR A 81 0.85 11.32 -31.25
CA THR A 81 0.54 11.47 -29.82
C THR A 81 -0.72 10.69 -29.43
N LEU A 82 -1.77 10.69 -30.25
CA LEU A 82 -2.98 9.91 -29.99
C LEU A 82 -2.72 8.40 -30.01
N ARG A 83 -1.96 7.90 -30.98
CA ARG A 83 -1.54 6.48 -31.04
C ARG A 83 -0.66 6.08 -29.85
N TYR A 84 0.09 7.02 -29.32
CA TYR A 84 0.89 6.82 -28.12
C TYR A 84 -0.01 6.70 -26.88
N ALA A 85 -0.96 7.61 -26.72
CA ALA A 85 -1.95 7.57 -25.64
C ALA A 85 -2.82 6.31 -25.68
N ASP A 86 -3.22 5.87 -26.87
CA ASP A 86 -3.97 4.62 -27.06
C ASP A 86 -3.19 3.39 -26.57
N ARG A 87 -1.88 3.32 -26.83
CA ARG A 87 -1.02 2.29 -26.26
C ARG A 87 -0.94 2.38 -24.75
N ALA A 88 -0.71 3.58 -24.22
CA ALA A 88 -0.61 3.81 -22.78
C ALA A 88 -1.89 3.40 -22.03
N LYS A 89 -3.07 3.62 -22.64
CA LYS A 89 -4.38 3.21 -22.10
C LYS A 89 -4.49 1.70 -21.85
N ARG A 90 -3.75 0.86 -22.58
CA ARG A 90 -3.77 -0.61 -22.42
C ARG A 90 -2.93 -1.11 -21.24
N ILE A 91 -2.09 -0.26 -20.66
CA ILE A 91 -1.24 -0.62 -19.53
C ILE A 91 -2.11 -0.80 -18.28
N LYS A 92 -1.92 -1.91 -17.57
CA LYS A 92 -2.62 -2.19 -16.31
C LYS A 92 -1.65 -2.00 -15.15
N ASN A 93 -1.99 -1.12 -14.22
CA ASN A 93 -1.27 -0.94 -12.96
C ASN A 93 -1.99 -1.68 -11.83
N THR A 94 -1.23 -2.18 -10.87
CA THR A 94 -1.74 -2.80 -9.64
C THR A 94 -1.46 -1.87 -8.48
N ALA A 95 -2.35 -0.89 -8.28
CA ALA A 95 -2.25 0.04 -7.17
C ALA A 95 -2.70 -0.61 -5.85
N ILE A 96 -1.80 -0.68 -4.89
CA ILE A 96 -2.00 -1.23 -3.54
C ILE A 96 -1.71 -0.11 -2.54
N VAL A 97 -2.57 0.01 -1.52
CA VAL A 97 -2.33 0.95 -0.42
C VAL A 97 -1.14 0.46 0.39
N ASN A 98 -0.07 1.24 0.41
CA ASN A 98 1.11 0.96 1.22
C ASN A 98 0.88 1.52 2.62
N GLU A 99 0.24 0.74 3.49
CA GLU A 99 0.15 1.06 4.91
C GLU A 99 1.33 0.45 5.66
N ASP A 100 1.86 1.19 6.64
CA ASP A 100 2.84 0.66 7.56
C ASP A 100 2.20 -0.47 8.41
N PRO A 101 2.85 -1.62 8.58
CA PRO A 101 2.30 -2.73 9.35
C PRO A 101 1.94 -2.35 10.78
N MET A 102 2.70 -1.44 11.39
CA MET A 102 2.45 -0.93 12.74
C MET A 102 1.25 0.02 12.75
N GLU A 103 1.12 0.92 11.76
CA GLU A 103 -0.06 1.80 11.65
C GLU A 103 -1.34 0.99 11.45
N LYS A 104 -1.30 -0.04 10.59
CA LYS A 104 -2.41 -0.96 10.39
C LYS A 104 -2.77 -1.69 11.68
N LEU A 105 -1.78 -2.23 12.40
CA LEU A 105 -1.98 -2.91 13.68
C LEU A 105 -2.58 -1.97 14.75
N ILE A 106 -2.06 -0.75 14.86
CA ILE A 106 -2.59 0.26 15.81
C ILE A 106 -4.04 0.59 15.48
N ARG A 107 -4.41 0.72 14.21
CA ARG A 107 -5.80 0.97 13.79
C ARG A 107 -6.70 -0.21 14.18
N GLU A 108 -6.31 -1.44 13.82
CA GLU A 108 -7.06 -2.65 14.15
C GLU A 108 -7.25 -2.80 15.67
N LEU A 109 -6.20 -2.59 16.45
CA LEU A 109 -6.27 -2.65 17.92
C LEU A 109 -7.16 -1.57 18.53
N LYS A 110 -7.19 -0.36 17.95
CA LYS A 110 -8.07 0.72 18.39
C LYS A 110 -9.53 0.40 18.08
N GLU A 111 -9.82 -0.15 16.90
CA GLU A 111 -11.15 -0.58 16.50
C GLU A 111 -11.66 -1.74 17.38
N GLU A 112 -10.81 -2.72 17.66
CA GLU A 112 -11.11 -3.84 18.57
C GLU A 112 -11.40 -3.32 19.99
N ASN A 113 -10.57 -2.41 20.51
CA ASN A 113 -10.79 -1.78 21.82
C ASN A 113 -12.12 -1.01 21.89
N GLU A 114 -12.44 -0.24 20.87
CA GLU A 114 -13.73 0.46 20.76
C GLU A 114 -14.91 -0.51 20.76
N ARG A 115 -14.82 -1.60 19.98
CA ARG A 115 -15.85 -2.63 19.90
C ARG A 115 -16.04 -3.34 21.25
N LEU A 116 -14.94 -3.71 21.92
CA LEU A 116 -14.97 -4.35 23.23
C LEU A 116 -15.54 -3.42 24.30
N LYS A 117 -15.13 -2.15 24.32
CA LYS A 117 -15.70 -1.13 25.23
C LYS A 117 -17.19 -0.95 25.02
N LYS A 118 -17.66 -0.88 23.77
CA LYS A 118 -19.10 -0.83 23.46
C LYS A 118 -19.83 -2.09 23.91
N SER A 119 -19.22 -3.26 23.72
CA SER A 119 -19.81 -4.54 24.15
C SER A 119 -19.91 -4.62 25.67
N LEU A 120 -18.91 -4.15 26.41
CA LEU A 120 -18.93 -4.06 27.87
C LEU A 120 -19.96 -3.03 28.36
N GLN A 121 -20.05 -1.85 27.74
CA GLN A 121 -21.09 -0.87 28.06
C GLN A 121 -22.51 -1.40 27.78
N THR A 122 -22.66 -2.27 26.79
CA THR A 122 -23.94 -2.92 26.48
C THR A 122 -24.19 -4.13 27.38
N ALA A 123 -23.14 -4.79 27.86
CA ALA A 123 -23.19 -5.92 28.80
C ALA A 123 -23.36 -5.48 30.26
N GLU A 124 -22.98 -4.25 30.61
CA GLU A 124 -23.38 -3.60 31.86
C GLU A 124 -24.82 -3.09 31.74
N LEU A 125 -25.75 -4.04 31.89
CA LEU A 125 -27.03 -4.00 32.61
C LEU A 125 -28.13 -4.79 31.86
N PRO A 126 -28.21 -6.12 32.04
CA PRO A 126 -29.51 -6.71 32.31
C PRO A 126 -29.99 -6.14 33.65
N ALA A 127 -30.64 -4.98 33.63
CA ALA A 127 -31.43 -4.43 34.74
C ALA A 127 -32.66 -5.29 35.07
N SER A 128 -32.62 -6.60 34.82
CA SER A 128 -33.75 -7.53 34.87
C SER A 128 -33.63 -8.61 35.96
N ILE A 129 -32.61 -8.62 36.81
CA ILE A 129 -32.47 -9.69 37.83
C ILE A 129 -32.39 -9.18 39.28
N VAL A 130 -32.14 -7.90 39.54
CA VAL A 130 -32.14 -7.39 40.92
C VAL A 130 -32.78 -6.01 40.84
N THR A 131 -34.00 -5.78 41.30
CA THR A 131 -34.31 -5.58 42.72
C THR A 131 -35.83 -5.66 42.93
N LYS A 132 -36.31 -6.64 43.70
CA LYS A 132 -37.55 -6.40 44.47
C LYS A 132 -37.48 -6.82 45.94
N ASP A 133 -36.56 -7.72 46.33
CA ASP A 133 -36.52 -8.24 47.71
C ASP A 133 -35.12 -8.37 48.35
N MET A 134 -34.07 -7.71 47.84
CA MET A 134 -32.72 -7.79 48.43
C MET A 134 -32.33 -6.51 49.16
N SER A 135 -31.71 -6.64 50.33
CA SER A 135 -31.22 -5.51 51.11
C SER A 135 -30.08 -4.80 50.39
N SER A 136 -29.92 -3.50 50.65
CA SER A 136 -28.85 -2.68 50.07
C SER A 136 -27.44 -3.24 50.29
N GLU A 137 -27.22 -3.93 51.42
CA GLU A 137 -25.93 -4.55 51.75
C GLU A 137 -25.63 -5.82 50.92
N GLU A 138 -26.65 -6.58 50.53
CA GLU A 138 -26.48 -7.78 49.69
C GLU A 138 -26.19 -7.41 48.24
N ILE A 139 -26.80 -6.32 47.75
CA ILE A 139 -26.54 -5.77 46.41
C ILE A 139 -25.10 -5.27 46.31
N GLU A 140 -24.59 -4.62 47.35
CA GLU A 140 -23.20 -4.15 47.41
C GLU A 140 -22.21 -5.32 47.37
N LYS A 141 -22.48 -6.38 48.15
CA LYS A 141 -21.63 -7.60 48.18
C LYS A 141 -21.62 -8.33 46.85
N VAL A 142 -22.77 -8.50 46.20
CA VAL A 142 -22.86 -9.16 44.89
C VAL A 142 -22.12 -8.35 43.83
N ARG A 143 -22.19 -7.02 43.87
CA ARG A 143 -21.42 -6.15 42.96
C ARG A 143 -19.93 -6.24 43.20
N GLN A 144 -19.48 -6.25 44.47
CA GLN A 144 -18.07 -6.42 44.80
C GLN A 144 -17.54 -7.79 44.34
N GLN A 145 -18.27 -8.87 44.60
CA GLN A 145 -17.86 -10.21 44.15
C GLN A 145 -17.78 -10.31 42.63
N LEU A 146 -18.77 -9.76 41.91
CA LEU A 146 -18.75 -9.77 40.46
C LEU A 146 -17.60 -8.91 39.89
N GLN A 147 -17.29 -7.79 40.54
CA GLN A 147 -16.14 -6.96 40.18
C GLN A 147 -14.82 -7.67 40.44
N GLU A 148 -14.65 -8.32 41.60
CA GLU A 148 -13.46 -9.11 41.93
C GLU A 148 -13.26 -10.25 40.93
N GLU A 149 -14.30 -11.04 40.65
CA GLU A 149 -14.22 -12.15 39.70
C GLU A 149 -13.90 -11.68 38.27
N MET A 150 -14.46 -10.54 37.86
CA MET A 150 -14.15 -9.94 36.56
C MET A 150 -12.70 -9.43 36.50
N THR A 151 -12.20 -8.85 37.60
CA THR A 151 -10.82 -8.35 37.70
C THR A 151 -9.81 -9.50 37.67
N GLU A 152 -10.09 -10.59 38.37
CA GLU A 152 -9.27 -11.80 38.35
C GLU A 152 -9.22 -12.43 36.95
N LYS A 153 -10.38 -12.58 36.28
CA LYS A 153 -10.43 -13.08 34.90
C LYS A 153 -9.67 -12.18 33.92
N MET A 154 -9.75 -10.86 34.11
CA MET A 154 -9.03 -9.92 33.26
C MET A 154 -7.52 -10.02 33.45
N ASN A 155 -7.05 -10.15 34.70
CA ASN A 155 -5.63 -10.35 35.01
C ASN A 155 -5.10 -11.68 34.45
N ALA A 156 -5.87 -12.76 34.56
CA ALA A 156 -5.49 -14.06 34.00
C ALA A 156 -5.33 -14.00 32.47
N ASN A 157 -6.29 -13.37 31.77
CA ASN A 157 -6.22 -13.20 30.32
C ASN A 157 -5.03 -12.32 29.88
N LEU A 158 -4.71 -11.27 30.65
CA LEU A 158 -3.55 -10.41 30.40
C LEU A 158 -2.24 -11.19 30.51
N ALA A 159 -2.07 -11.99 31.56
CA ALA A 159 -0.89 -12.83 31.74
C ALA A 159 -0.75 -13.87 30.62
N GLU A 160 -1.85 -14.46 30.16
CA GLU A 160 -1.84 -15.40 29.04
C GLU A 160 -1.43 -14.73 27.73
N LEU A 161 -1.95 -13.52 27.46
CA LEU A 161 -1.62 -12.76 26.27
C LEU A 161 -0.14 -12.32 26.25
N GLU A 162 0.40 -11.89 27.40
CA GLU A 162 1.81 -11.56 27.55
C GLU A 162 2.70 -12.77 27.26
N ALA A 163 2.35 -13.95 27.78
CA ALA A 163 3.07 -15.20 27.52
C ALA A 163 3.04 -15.58 26.03
N GLN A 164 1.88 -15.46 25.37
CA GLN A 164 1.76 -15.73 23.93
C GLN A 164 2.59 -14.77 23.08
N ASN A 165 2.59 -13.48 23.43
CA ASN A 165 3.40 -12.48 22.73
C ASN A 165 4.89 -12.78 22.89
N GLN A 166 5.34 -13.12 24.10
CA GLN A 166 6.74 -13.45 24.35
C GLN A 166 7.19 -14.69 23.55
N GLN A 167 6.37 -15.75 23.53
CA GLN A 167 6.63 -16.92 22.68
C GLN A 167 6.67 -16.57 21.19
N ALA A 168 5.80 -15.67 20.72
CA ALA A 168 5.80 -15.23 19.33
C ALA A 168 7.08 -14.45 18.98
N TYR A 169 7.61 -13.63 19.89
CA TYR A 169 8.90 -12.96 19.72
C TYR A 169 10.06 -13.95 19.64
N GLU A 170 10.13 -14.91 20.56
CA GLU A 170 11.18 -15.94 20.56
C GLU A 170 11.15 -16.82 19.30
N ARG A 171 9.94 -17.15 18.82
CA ARG A 171 9.77 -17.92 17.58
C ARG A 171 10.28 -17.14 16.37
N LYS A 172 10.01 -15.83 16.31
CA LYS A 172 10.51 -14.97 15.23
C LYS A 172 12.04 -14.87 15.27
N GLU A 173 12.65 -14.73 16.45
CA GLU A 173 14.11 -14.74 16.57
C GLU A 173 14.73 -16.06 16.11
N LYS A 174 14.19 -17.21 16.55
CA LYS A 174 14.68 -18.52 16.11
C LYS A 174 14.60 -18.71 14.61
N VAL A 175 13.49 -18.32 13.98
CA VAL A 175 13.33 -18.39 12.51
C VAL A 175 14.33 -17.49 11.81
N ASN A 176 14.56 -16.28 12.33
CA ASN A 176 15.51 -15.33 11.74
C ASN A 176 16.95 -15.88 11.80
N VAL A 177 17.37 -16.41 12.96
CA VAL A 177 18.69 -17.02 13.14
C VAL A 177 18.88 -18.24 12.22
N PHE A 178 17.86 -19.10 12.08
CA PHE A 178 17.93 -20.27 11.19
C PHE A 178 18.05 -19.87 9.71
N SER A 179 17.32 -18.83 9.29
CA SER A 179 17.39 -18.33 7.90
C SER A 179 18.75 -17.72 7.54
N VAL A 180 19.43 -17.09 8.52
CA VAL A 180 20.77 -16.53 8.36
C VAL A 180 21.82 -17.65 8.30
N LEU A 181 21.65 -18.72 9.08
CA LEU A 181 22.54 -19.89 9.05
C LEU A 181 22.45 -20.67 7.73
N GLU A 182 21.24 -20.87 7.17
CA GLU A 182 21.10 -21.54 5.87
C GLU A 182 21.74 -20.76 4.71
N HIS A 183 21.74 -19.42 4.76
CA HIS A 183 22.42 -18.59 3.75
C HIS A 183 23.95 -18.58 3.86
N VAL A 184 24.52 -18.96 5.01
CA VAL A 184 25.97 -19.02 5.21
C VAL A 184 26.54 -20.41 4.87
N ILE A 185 25.68 -21.43 4.82
CA ILE A 185 26.07 -22.83 4.57
C ILE A 185 25.85 -23.26 3.10
N SER A 186 25.13 -22.46 2.29
CA SER A 186 24.98 -22.67 0.83
C SER A 186 25.93 -21.78 0.00
#